data_AF-A0A1G6JAP2-F1
#
_entry.id   AF-A0A1G6JAP2-F1
#
_cell.length_a   1.000
_cell.length_b   1.000
_cell.length_c   1.000
_cell.angle_alpha   90.00
_cell.angle_beta   90.00
_cell.angle_gamma   90.00
#
_symmetry.space_group_name_H-M   'P 1'
#
loop_
_entity.id
_entity.type
_entity.pdbx_description
1 polymer ?
#
loop_
_entity_poly.entity_id
_entity_poly.type
_entity_poly.pdbx_seq_one_letter_code
_entity_poly.pdbx_strand_id
1 'polypeptide(L)'
;MQALCALAVMFPAFLATPAPLRQVNAETWPLIVYAGALASIVLPFLWIRGVAQLGPNRCAIFMNLLPVLTAAAAIVMLGEPIRPFHVIGGGLALLGVACAQALPRPLKTTIGAR
;
A
#
# COMPACT_ATOMS: atom_id res chain seq x y z
N MET A 1 -6.30 -13.21 10.49
CA MET A 1 -5.62 -14.20 9.61
C MET A 1 -4.33 -13.64 9.02
N GLN A 2 -4.33 -12.44 8.41
CA GLN A 2 -3.13 -11.84 7.79
C GLN A 2 -1.89 -11.80 8.71
N ALA A 3 -2.02 -11.37 9.97
CA ALA A 3 -0.90 -11.30 10.91
C ALA A 3 -0.28 -12.68 11.22
N LEU A 4 -1.11 -13.73 11.32
CA LEU A 4 -0.63 -15.10 11.53
C LEU A 4 0.12 -15.64 10.31
N CYS A 5 -0.42 -15.38 9.11
CA CYS A 5 0.26 -15.74 7.86
C CYS A 5 1.57 -14.98 7.70
N ALA A 6 1.58 -13.67 7.98
CA ALA A 6 2.79 -12.84 7.93
C ALA A 6 3.84 -13.34 8.91
N LEU A 7 3.45 -13.69 10.14
CA LEU A 7 4.35 -14.27 11.13
C LEU A 7 4.93 -15.60 10.63
N ALA A 8 4.08 -16.52 10.15
CA ALA A 8 4.52 -17.82 9.66
C ALA A 8 5.50 -17.71 8.48
N VAL A 9 5.30 -16.74 7.58
CA VAL A 9 6.16 -16.52 6.41
C VAL A 9 7.45 -15.77 6.76
N MET A 10 7.40 -14.78 7.65
CA MET A 10 8.57 -14.00 8.05
C MET A 10 9.45 -14.70 9.09
N PHE A 11 8.91 -15.64 9.86
CA PHE A 11 9.65 -16.34 10.92
C PHE A 11 10.88 -17.12 10.41
N PRO A 12 10.83 -17.87 9.30
CA PRO A 12 12.02 -18.49 8.71
C PRO A 12 13.08 -17.45 8.29
N ALA A 13 12.66 -16.34 7.69
CA ALA A 13 13.57 -15.27 7.27
C ALA A 13 14.24 -14.59 8.49
N PHE A 14 13.51 -14.45 9.60
CA PHE A 14 14.04 -13.95 10.87
C PHE A 14 15.10 -14.90 11.47
N LEU A 15 14.91 -16.22 11.36
CA LEU A 15 15.90 -17.21 11.78
C LEU A 15 17.15 -17.22 10.88
N ALA A 16 17.00 -16.92 9.59
CA ALA A 16 18.11 -16.78 8.65
C ALA A 16 18.95 -15.50 8.84
N THR A 17 18.42 -14.50 9.55
CA THR A 17 19.10 -13.22 9.79
C THR A 17 20.23 -13.38 10.82
N PRO A 18 21.43 -12.79 10.63
CA PRO A 18 22.53 -12.86 11.61
C PRO A 18 22.13 -12.36 13.00
N ALA A 19 22.61 -13.04 14.06
CA ALA A 19 22.27 -12.72 15.45
C ALA A 19 22.44 -11.25 15.88
N PRO A 20 23.44 -10.48 15.41
CA PRO A 20 23.59 -9.07 15.77
C PRO A 20 22.46 -8.18 15.24
N LEU A 21 21.93 -8.50 14.05
CA LEU A 21 20.85 -7.77 13.39
C LEU A 21 19.45 -8.12 13.95
N ARG A 22 19.38 -9.15 14.79
CA ARG A 22 18.13 -9.62 15.40
C ARG A 22 17.75 -8.84 16.66
N GLN A 23 18.71 -8.12 17.25
CA GLN A 23 18.50 -7.42 18.51
C GLN A 23 17.69 -6.13 18.29
N VAL A 24 16.69 -5.92 19.14
CA VAL A 24 15.97 -4.65 19.19
C VAL A 24 16.87 -3.63 19.86
N ASN A 25 17.23 -2.60 19.11
CA ASN A 25 18.06 -1.49 19.56
C ASN A 25 17.27 -0.17 19.51
N ALA A 26 17.86 0.91 20.00
CA ALA A 26 17.22 2.22 20.04
C ALA A 26 16.81 2.74 18.64
N GLU A 27 17.44 2.25 17.58
CA GLU A 27 17.13 2.63 16.18
C GLU A 27 15.96 1.83 15.60
N THR A 28 15.81 0.55 15.96
CA THR A 28 14.71 -0.30 15.47
C THR A 28 13.42 -0.10 16.24
N TRP A 29 13.49 0.29 17.51
CA TRP A 29 12.29 0.50 18.34
C TRP A 29 11.28 1.49 17.72
N PRO A 30 11.67 2.69 17.24
CA PRO A 30 10.74 3.61 16.59
C PRO A 30 10.12 3.03 15.32
N LEU A 31 10.87 2.25 14.53
CA LEU A 31 10.38 1.62 13.30
C LEU A 31 9.29 0.58 13.59
N ILE A 32 9.47 -0.22 14.66
CA ILE A 32 8.47 -1.20 15.11
C ILE A 32 7.20 -0.50 15.56
N VAL A 33 7.33 0.57 16.36
CA VAL A 33 6.17 1.36 16.82
C VAL A 33 5.44 2.01 15.65
N TYR A 34 6.18 2.58 14.70
CA TYR A 34 5.60 3.15 13.47
C TYR A 34 4.82 2.11 12.66
N ALA A 35 5.39 0.93 12.41
CA ALA A 35 4.71 -0.13 11.67
C ALA A 35 3.48 -0.69 12.42
N GLY A 36 3.61 -0.89 13.73
CA GLY A 36 2.53 -1.43 14.57
C GLY A 36 1.37 -0.46 14.78
N ALA A 37 1.64 0.81 15.04
CA ALA A 37 0.60 1.79 15.34
C ALA A 37 0.09 2.49 14.08
N LEU A 38 0.99 3.18 13.35
CA LEU A 38 0.59 4.02 12.22
C LEU A 38 0.13 3.17 11.03
N ALA A 39 0.93 2.19 10.61
CA ALA A 39 0.59 1.39 9.43
C ALA A 39 -0.52 0.35 9.71
N SER A 40 -0.60 -0.21 10.92
CA SER A 40 -1.55 -1.31 11.20
C SER A 40 -2.85 -0.87 11.87
N ILE A 41 -2.88 0.27 12.57
CA ILE A 41 -4.09 0.76 13.25
C ILE A 41 -4.61 2.03 12.59
N VAL A 42 -3.77 3.08 12.54
CA VAL A 42 -4.20 4.41 12.11
C VAL A 42 -4.59 4.42 10.63
N LEU A 43 -3.75 3.85 9.76
CA LEU A 43 -3.99 3.81 8.32
C LEU A 43 -5.31 3.09 7.96
N PRO A 44 -5.58 1.83 8.38
CA PRO A 44 -6.85 1.17 8.08
C PRO A 44 -8.04 1.85 8.77
N PHE A 45 -7.87 2.45 9.94
CA PHE A 45 -8.93 3.24 10.58
C PHE A 45 -9.33 4.45 9.72
N LEU A 46 -8.36 5.24 9.25
CA LEU A 46 -8.61 6.36 8.35
C LEU A 46 -9.24 5.89 7.04
N TRP A 47 -8.79 4.77 6.49
CA TRP A 47 -9.37 4.19 5.28
C TRP A 47 -10.85 3.87 5.46
N ILE A 48 -11.21 3.14 6.52
CA ILE A 48 -12.60 2.77 6.80
C ILE A 48 -13.46 4.03 6.99
N ARG A 49 -12.95 5.05 7.71
CA ARG A 49 -13.64 6.33 7.90
C ARG A 49 -13.82 7.09 6.58
N GLY A 50 -12.79 7.11 5.73
CA GLY A 50 -12.85 7.72 4.40
C GLY A 50 -13.87 7.04 3.50
N VAL A 51 -13.89 5.70 3.48
CA VAL A 51 -14.90 4.91 2.74
C VAL A 51 -16.30 5.18 3.27
N ALA A 52 -16.48 5.30 4.58
CA ALA A 52 -17.78 5.60 5.18
C ALA A 52 -18.29 7.01 4.80
N GLN A 53 -17.41 7.98 4.58
CA GLN A 53 -17.80 9.36 4.24
C GLN A 53 -17.94 9.59 2.73
N LEU A 54 -17.05 9.04 1.90
CA LEU A 54 -16.98 9.30 0.46
C LEU A 54 -17.64 8.21 -0.39
N GLY A 55 -17.90 7.05 0.21
CA GLY A 55 -18.39 5.86 -0.47
C GLY A 55 -17.30 5.08 -1.21
N PRO A 56 -17.46 3.76 -1.41
CA PRO A 56 -16.44 2.89 -1.99
C PRO A 56 -16.00 3.32 -3.40
N ASN A 57 -16.93 3.82 -4.22
CA ASN A 57 -16.67 4.17 -5.62
C ASN A 57 -15.67 5.34 -5.74
N ARG A 58 -15.79 6.36 -4.88
CA ARG A 58 -14.83 7.48 -4.86
C ARG A 58 -13.49 7.07 -4.28
N CYS A 59 -13.49 6.26 -3.22
CA CYS A 59 -12.26 5.73 -2.63
C CYS A 59 -11.44 4.85 -3.59
N ALA A 60 -12.09 4.09 -4.47
CA ALA A 60 -11.41 3.27 -5.48
C ALA A 60 -10.57 4.12 -6.46
N ILE A 61 -11.00 5.35 -6.77
CA ILE A 61 -10.22 6.26 -7.62
C ILE A 61 -8.93 6.70 -6.91
N PHE A 62 -8.97 6.97 -5.60
CA PHE A 62 -7.78 7.34 -4.83
C PHE A 62 -6.78 6.18 -4.69
N MET A 63 -7.26 4.94 -4.60
CA MET A 63 -6.39 3.74 -4.62
C MET A 63 -5.51 3.67 -5.87
N ASN A 64 -6.04 4.12 -7.01
CA ASN A 64 -5.27 4.20 -8.24
C ASN A 64 -4.16 5.27 -8.19
N LEU A 65 -4.25 6.30 -7.35
CA LEU A 65 -3.18 7.29 -7.21
C LEU A 65 -2.08 6.85 -6.24
N LEU A 66 -2.33 5.81 -5.42
CA LEU A 66 -1.35 5.33 -4.43
C LEU A 66 0.03 5.04 -5.03
N PRO A 67 0.18 4.30 -6.15
CA PRO A 67 1.50 3.94 -6.66
C PRO A 67 2.36 5.16 -7.04
N VAL A 68 1.72 6.23 -7.52
CA VAL A 68 2.39 7.46 -7.93
C VAL A 68 2.79 8.27 -6.70
N LEU A 69 1.86 8.41 -5.76
CA LEU A 69 2.09 9.17 -4.53
C LEU A 69 3.12 8.50 -3.62
N THR A 70 3.11 7.16 -3.52
CA THR A 70 4.11 6.41 -2.74
C THR A 70 5.49 6.49 -3.37
N ALA A 71 5.60 6.38 -4.71
CA ALA A 71 6.86 6.56 -5.41
C ALA A 71 7.43 7.98 -5.25
N ALA A 72 6.57 9.00 -5.39
CA ALA A 72 6.98 10.39 -5.16
C ALA A 72 7.44 10.62 -3.71
N ALA A 73 6.71 10.09 -2.73
CA ALA A 73 7.09 10.18 -1.33
C ALA A 73 8.41 9.47 -1.04
N ALA A 74 8.65 8.28 -1.62
CA ALA A 74 9.93 7.58 -1.47
C ALA A 74 11.11 8.41 -2.01
N ILE A 75 10.98 8.98 -3.22
CA ILE A 75 12.03 9.82 -3.82
C ILE A 75 12.31 11.06 -2.95
N VAL A 76 11.27 11.76 -2.49
CA VAL A 76 11.42 13.01 -1.73
C VAL A 76 11.89 12.76 -0.29
N MET A 77 11.33 11.76 0.39
CA MET A 77 11.57 11.54 1.82
C MET A 77 12.80 10.68 2.10
N LEU A 78 13.11 9.67 1.27
CA LEU A 78 14.29 8.82 1.46
C LEU A 78 15.52 9.33 0.68
N GLY A 79 15.34 10.29 -0.24
CA GLY A 79 16.42 10.84 -1.05
C GLY A 79 17.05 9.82 -2.00
N GLU A 80 16.31 8.76 -2.37
CA GLU A 80 16.85 7.73 -3.25
C GLU A 80 17.15 8.28 -4.64
N PRO A 81 18.35 8.04 -5.20
CA PRO A 81 18.68 8.47 -6.54
C PRO A 81 17.69 7.85 -7.54
N ILE A 82 17.19 8.69 -8.44
CA ILE A 82 16.24 8.27 -9.48
C ILE A 82 16.97 7.32 -10.44
N ARG A 83 16.85 6.03 -10.15
CA ARG A 83 17.33 4.95 -11.01
C ARG A 83 16.26 4.57 -12.04
N PRO A 84 16.62 3.94 -13.17
CA PRO A 84 15.67 3.59 -14.23
C PRO A 84 14.47 2.78 -13.73
N PHE A 85 14.68 1.97 -12.69
CA PHE A 85 13.65 1.15 -12.06
C PHE A 85 12.51 1.97 -11.45
N HIS A 86 12.77 3.17 -10.91
CA HIS A 86 11.73 4.07 -10.39
C HIS A 86 10.87 4.64 -11.51
N VAL A 87 11.49 4.95 -12.65
CA VAL A 87 10.79 5.51 -13.82
C VAL A 87 9.96 4.43 -14.50
N ILE A 88 10.51 3.23 -14.68
CA ILE A 88 9.80 2.09 -15.29
C ILE A 88 8.68 1.62 -14.37
N GLY A 89 8.94 1.47 -13.07
CA GLY A 89 7.93 1.07 -12.08
C GLY A 89 6.80 2.09 -11.94
N GLY A 90 7.16 3.38 -11.84
CA GLY A 90 6.18 4.48 -11.79
C GLY A 90 5.37 4.58 -13.09
N GLY A 91 6.02 4.45 -14.25
CA GLY A 91 5.37 4.44 -15.56
C GLY A 91 4.42 3.25 -15.74
N LEU A 92 4.83 2.05 -15.34
CA LEU A 92 3.99 0.85 -15.39
C LEU A 92 2.78 0.99 -14.46
N ALA A 93 2.96 1.56 -13.27
CA ALA A 93 1.86 1.80 -12.36
C ALA A 93 0.87 2.83 -12.92
N LEU A 94 1.36 3.93 -13.51
CA LEU A 94 0.52 4.91 -14.21
C LEU A 94 -0.25 4.30 -15.39
N LEU A 95 0.39 3.44 -16.18
CA LEU A 95 -0.27 2.70 -17.27
C LEU A 95 -1.35 1.75 -16.75
N GLY A 96 -1.08 1.04 -15.65
CA GLY A 96 -2.06 0.17 -15.00
C GLY A 96 -3.28 0.94 -14.54
N VAL A 97 -3.06 2.11 -13.94
CA VAL A 97 -4.12 3.04 -13.52
C VAL A 97 -4.92 3.56 -14.71
N ALA A 98 -4.24 4.01 -15.76
CA ALA A 98 -4.89 4.48 -16.98
C ALA A 98 -5.77 3.38 -17.60
N CYS A 99 -5.26 2.14 -17.65
CA CYS A 99 -6.02 0.99 -18.15
C CYS A 99 -7.25 0.68 -17.28
N ALA A 100 -7.09 0.62 -15.95
CA ALA A 100 -8.17 0.36 -15.02
C ALA A 100 -9.28 1.43 -15.08
N GLN A 101 -8.89 2.69 -15.24
CA GLN A 101 -9.80 3.82 -15.33
C GLN A 101 -10.41 4.02 -16.73
N ALA A 102 -9.77 3.51 -17.78
CA ALA A 102 -10.27 3.56 -19.16
C ALA A 102 -11.25 2.42 -19.50
N LEU A 103 -11.40 1.42 -18.61
CA LEU A 103 -12.36 0.33 -18.76
C LEU A 103 -13.60 0.40 -17.84
N PRO A 104 -14.26 1.56 -17.61
CA PRO A 104 -15.56 1.59 -16.99
C PRO A 104 -16.56 1.14 -18.07
N ARG A 105 -16.80 -0.16 -18.18
CA ARG A 105 -18.02 -0.65 -18.81
C ARG A 105 -19.09 -0.68 -17.72
N PRO A 106 -19.98 0.33 -17.61
CA PRO A 106 -21.16 0.18 -16.79
C PRO A 106 -21.94 -1.01 -17.34
N LEU A 107 -22.07 -2.06 -16.53
CA LEU A 107 -23.07 -3.10 -16.75
C LEU A 107 -24.41 -2.38 -16.74
N LYS A 108 -25.02 -2.21 -17.93
CA LYS A 108 -26.42 -1.84 -18.05
C LYS A 108 -27.21 -2.98 -17.42
N THR A 109 -27.50 -2.85 -16.13
CA THR A 109 -28.48 -3.67 -15.45
C THR A 109 -29.84 -3.29 -16.01
N THR A 110 -30.21 -3.90 -17.14
CA THR A 110 -31.60 -3.97 -17.59
C THR A 110 -32.32 -4.97 -16.69
N ILE A 111 -32.57 -4.61 -15.42
CA ILE A 111 -33.59 -5.31 -14.64
C ILE A 111 -34.90 -4.63 -15.00
N GLY A 112 -35.71 -5.41 -15.73
CA GLY A 112 -36.89 -4.95 -16.43
C GLY A 112 -37.90 -4.25 -15.53
N ALA A 113 -38.49 -3.22 -16.11
CA ALA A 113 -39.85 -2.83 -15.79
C ALA A 113 -40.77 -4.04 -15.93
N ARG A 114 -41.39 -4.45 -14.82
CA ARG A 114 -42.76 -4.96 -14.73
C ARG A 114 -43.17 -5.00 -13.27
#